data_AF-A0A3C1JX27-F1
#
_entry.id   AF-A0A3C1JX27-F1
#
_cell.length_a   1.000
_cell.length_b   1.000
_cell.length_c   1.000
_cell.angle_alpha   90.00
_cell.angle_beta   90.00
_cell.angle_gamma   90.00
#
_symmetry.space_group_name_H-M   'P 1'
#
loop_
_entity.id
_entity.type
_entity.pdbx_description
1 polymer ?
#
loop_
_entity_poly.entity_id
_entity_poly.type
_entity_poly.pdbx_seq_one_letter_code
_entity_poly.pdbx_strand_id
1 'polypeptide(L)'
;MTEKILNIENFGTIDAESDKKLLQYFIETDSLKRLTDYKKNIIIGRKGSGKTAIYKYLQSKSSTLTKGLLFRDYPWKIHDKYRNSVVTEKESYVNSWLFMIYIEFIKLIVSDIDSYQKPLKKHVKRLKKWLIKNWGSSEFEFNKTMTPQRKKFNWSFNPQVLGCSLGSIGLDFERKENLSDTLVELNKKLETIILQLAKPDKQYKLLFDELDLGYNPKDESYKTRIIGLLLANFYCYNNLTQNSKFLHSFVFLRSDIYEVLDFQDKNKITDNIVELLNWEADDENSNLSLKRLISKRIKENLNTDTLDFKHNWNTIIENKNIGSNQLKWNYILERTFIRPRDIIKYLNLALDESKKRKKHDSKGVDLIINKDFHDCKKDYSDYLYKELKDEVLAKYPLFNNYLEVLRDIHNTTFTNEEFAKSFDTLKTRLELDNNAETILERLYEFSIIGFYKSGGGGYGGATYCFEYSDPSIKFNPKANGFKIHAGFKEYLELIEPR
;
A
#
# COMPACT_ATOMS: atom_id res chain seq x y z
N MET A 1 27.19 30.01 15.35
CA MET A 1 26.17 29.61 14.37
C MET A 1 25.64 28.28 14.83
N THR A 2 24.33 28.17 15.07
CA THR A 2 23.70 26.91 15.49
C THR A 2 23.83 25.90 14.36
N GLU A 3 24.47 24.75 14.61
CA GLU A 3 24.70 23.72 13.59
C GLU A 3 23.36 23.09 13.17
N LYS A 4 22.86 23.47 11.99
CA LYS A 4 21.52 23.11 11.51
C LYS A 4 21.42 21.63 11.15
N ILE A 5 22.40 21.10 10.41
CA ILE A 5 22.34 19.71 9.92
C ILE A 5 22.59 18.70 11.01
N LEU A 6 23.50 18.98 11.95
CA LEU A 6 23.83 18.08 13.05
C LEU A 6 22.65 17.88 14.02
N ASN A 7 21.73 18.86 14.07
CA ASN A 7 20.51 18.79 14.88
C ASN A 7 19.38 17.98 14.22
N ILE A 8 19.45 17.71 12.91
CA ILE A 8 18.47 16.86 12.24
C ILE A 8 18.87 15.41 12.47
N GLU A 9 18.09 14.64 13.21
CA GLU A 9 18.34 13.20 13.36
C GLU A 9 18.16 12.48 12.01
N ASN A 10 16.98 12.62 11.41
CA ASN A 10 16.60 12.16 10.07
C ASN A 10 15.33 12.89 9.61
N PHE A 11 14.97 12.76 8.33
CA PHE A 11 13.73 13.31 7.76
C PHE A 11 12.50 12.40 7.95
N GLY A 12 12.61 11.35 8.78
CA GLY A 12 11.65 10.27 8.96
C GLY A 12 12.28 8.91 8.68
N THR A 13 11.78 7.86 9.32
CA THR A 13 12.24 6.49 9.08
C THR A 13 11.57 5.88 7.86
N ILE A 14 12.24 4.91 7.23
CA ILE A 14 11.75 4.20 6.03
C ILE A 14 10.51 3.38 6.36
N ASP A 15 10.50 2.80 7.56
CA ASP A 15 9.37 2.11 8.13
C ASP A 15 8.50 3.10 8.93
N ALA A 16 7.20 3.09 8.64
CA ALA A 16 6.23 3.93 9.32
C ALA A 16 6.00 3.47 10.76
N GLU A 17 6.22 2.19 11.07
CA GLU A 17 6.01 1.67 12.43
C GLU A 17 7.03 2.18 13.45
N SER A 18 8.26 2.44 12.99
CA SER A 18 9.35 2.97 13.81
C SER A 18 9.40 4.51 13.86
N ASP A 19 8.64 5.22 13.01
CA ASP A 19 8.72 6.68 12.90
C ASP A 19 7.92 7.35 14.03
N LYS A 20 8.62 7.77 15.10
CA LYS A 20 8.01 8.45 16.25
C LYS A 20 7.36 9.78 15.91
N LYS A 21 7.79 10.44 14.84
CA LYS A 21 7.28 11.76 14.40
C LYS A 21 6.28 11.63 13.24
N LEU A 22 5.92 10.41 12.84
CA LEU A 22 5.07 10.15 11.67
C LEU A 22 3.82 11.02 11.61
N LEU A 23 3.07 11.10 12.71
CA LEU A 23 1.83 11.87 12.80
C LEU A 23 2.05 13.39 12.62
N GLN A 24 3.22 13.89 13.01
CA GLN A 24 3.59 15.31 12.85
C GLN A 24 3.90 15.64 11.39
N TYR A 25 4.38 14.66 10.62
CA TYR A 25 4.71 14.83 9.20
C TYR A 25 3.51 14.79 8.26
N PHE A 26 2.30 14.51 8.76
CA PHE A 26 1.10 14.52 7.92
C PHE A 26 0.78 15.93 7.45
N ILE A 27 0.36 16.00 6.19
CA ILE A 27 -0.14 17.20 5.55
C ILE A 27 -1.62 16.99 5.31
N GLU A 28 -2.41 18.01 5.59
CA GLU A 28 -3.81 18.02 5.18
C GLU A 28 -3.89 18.18 3.66
N THR A 29 -4.04 17.05 2.98
CA THR A 29 -4.27 16.95 1.54
C THR A 29 -5.73 16.61 1.28
N ASP A 30 -6.25 16.94 0.09
CA ASP A 30 -7.63 16.54 -0.23
C ASP A 30 -7.79 15.02 -0.29
N SER A 31 -6.72 14.29 -0.64
CA SER A 31 -6.66 12.83 -0.50
C SER A 31 -6.87 12.38 0.93
N LEU A 32 -6.15 12.96 1.89
CA LEU A 32 -6.33 12.63 3.31
C LEU A 32 -7.72 13.03 3.79
N LYS A 33 -8.21 14.21 3.39
CA LYS A 33 -9.57 14.69 3.72
C LYS A 33 -10.63 13.72 3.22
N ARG A 34 -10.55 13.25 1.97
CA ARG A 34 -11.50 12.26 1.42
C ARG A 34 -11.52 10.96 2.22
N LEU A 35 -10.39 10.53 2.77
CA LEU A 35 -10.31 9.36 3.65
C LEU A 35 -10.88 9.65 5.04
N THR A 36 -10.61 10.83 5.61
CA THR A 36 -11.11 11.20 6.94
C THR A 36 -12.58 11.61 6.96
N ASP A 37 -13.10 12.11 5.85
CA ASP A 37 -14.52 12.38 5.58
C ASP A 37 -15.27 11.12 5.13
N TYR A 38 -14.57 9.99 5.05
CA TYR A 38 -15.11 8.68 4.67
C TYR A 38 -15.74 8.65 3.27
N LYS A 39 -15.32 9.55 2.38
CA LYS A 39 -15.71 9.55 0.97
C LYS A 39 -15.02 8.43 0.20
N LYS A 40 -13.80 8.07 0.61
CA LYS A 40 -12.99 6.98 0.06
C LYS A 40 -12.61 6.00 1.16
N ASN A 41 -12.60 4.71 0.86
CA ASN A 41 -12.28 3.67 1.84
C ASN A 41 -11.48 2.49 1.28
N ILE A 42 -11.03 2.55 0.03
CA ILE A 42 -10.03 1.63 -0.51
C ILE A 42 -8.79 2.45 -0.87
N ILE A 43 -7.66 2.13 -0.25
CA ILE A 43 -6.39 2.83 -0.46
C ILE A 43 -5.49 1.94 -1.29
N ILE A 44 -5.10 2.41 -2.47
CA ILE A 44 -4.28 1.64 -3.40
C ILE A 44 -2.98 2.37 -3.68
N GLY A 45 -1.87 1.63 -3.65
CA GLY A 45 -0.58 2.19 -4.04
C GLY A 45 0.55 1.18 -3.95
N ARG A 46 1.70 1.52 -4.53
CA ARG A 46 2.90 0.67 -4.53
C ARG A 46 3.54 0.54 -3.14
N LYS A 47 4.47 -0.39 -2.97
CA LYS A 47 5.32 -0.44 -1.77
C LYS A 47 6.09 0.89 -1.64
N GLY A 48 6.07 1.49 -0.46
CA GLY A 48 6.70 2.80 -0.21
C GLY A 48 5.84 4.04 -0.53
N SER A 49 4.59 3.89 -1.01
CA SER A 49 3.71 5.03 -1.34
C SER A 49 3.02 5.68 -0.12
N GLY A 50 3.17 5.12 1.08
CA GLY A 50 2.58 5.68 2.32
C GLY A 50 1.29 5.02 2.82
N LYS A 51 0.89 3.85 2.30
CA LYS A 51 -0.28 3.08 2.81
C LYS A 51 -0.24 2.87 4.33
N THR A 52 0.86 2.32 4.85
CA THR A 52 1.05 2.10 6.30
C THR A 52 1.02 3.40 7.10
N ALA A 53 1.50 4.51 6.52
CA ALA A 53 1.39 5.80 7.19
C ALA A 53 -0.08 6.21 7.37
N ILE A 54 -0.88 6.11 6.30
CA ILE A 54 -2.33 6.39 6.35
C ILE A 54 -3.03 5.44 7.32
N TYR A 55 -2.66 4.16 7.34
CA TYR A 55 -3.15 3.19 8.31
C TYR A 55 -2.93 3.66 9.75
N LYS A 56 -1.69 4.05 10.11
CA LYS A 56 -1.36 4.56 11.46
C LYS A 56 -2.11 5.86 11.77
N TYR A 57 -2.28 6.74 10.79
CA TYR A 57 -3.05 7.98 10.95
C TYR A 57 -4.54 7.72 11.21
N LEU A 58 -5.16 6.77 10.51
CA LEU A 58 -6.55 6.39 10.76
C LEU A 58 -6.72 5.73 12.14
N GLN A 59 -5.70 4.99 12.60
CA GLN A 59 -5.66 4.35 13.92
C GLN A 59 -5.47 5.34 15.08
N SER A 60 -4.74 6.45 14.88
CA SER A 60 -4.38 7.38 15.95
C SER A 60 -5.50 8.33 16.39
N LYS A 61 -6.67 8.31 15.76
CA LYS A 61 -7.79 9.20 16.11
C LYS A 61 -8.50 8.74 17.39
N SER A 62 -8.36 9.51 18.47
CA SER A 62 -8.79 9.17 19.84
C SER A 62 -10.29 8.94 20.03
N SER A 63 -11.16 9.54 19.20
CA SER A 63 -12.62 9.38 19.28
C SER A 63 -13.15 8.15 18.51
N THR A 64 -12.27 7.22 18.11
CA THR A 64 -12.61 6.15 17.18
C THR A 64 -12.33 4.77 17.77
N LEU A 65 -13.30 3.86 17.66
CA LEU A 65 -13.15 2.45 17.94
C LEU A 65 -12.57 1.78 16.69
N THR A 66 -11.24 1.70 16.63
CA THR A 66 -10.52 1.21 15.44
C THR A 66 -9.89 -0.15 15.69
N LYS A 67 -10.11 -1.10 14.77
CA LYS A 67 -9.46 -2.41 14.76
C LYS A 67 -8.66 -2.62 13.47
N GLY A 68 -7.37 -2.87 13.64
CA GLY A 68 -6.50 -3.39 12.59
C GLY A 68 -6.70 -4.89 12.36
N LEU A 69 -6.79 -5.29 11.10
CA LEU A 69 -6.92 -6.66 10.62
C LEU A 69 -5.73 -6.93 9.67
N LEU A 70 -4.66 -7.53 10.20
CA LEU A 70 -3.40 -7.77 9.49
C LEU A 70 -3.35 -9.20 8.95
N PHE A 71 -3.32 -9.36 7.62
CA PHE A 71 -3.59 -10.63 6.95
C PHE A 71 -2.41 -11.61 6.86
N ARG A 72 -1.26 -11.32 7.49
CA ARG A 72 -0.06 -12.18 7.50
C ARG A 72 -0.33 -13.63 7.85
N ASP A 73 -1.12 -13.89 8.89
CA ASP A 73 -1.41 -15.24 9.40
C ASP A 73 -2.88 -15.64 9.17
N TYR A 74 -3.51 -15.09 8.14
CA TYR A 74 -4.92 -15.36 7.85
C TYR A 74 -5.10 -16.76 7.19
N PRO A 75 -6.03 -17.61 7.69
CA PRO A 75 -6.17 -18.98 7.20
C PRO A 75 -6.99 -19.06 5.90
N TRP A 76 -6.39 -18.62 4.80
CA TRP A 76 -6.98 -18.58 3.45
C TRP A 76 -7.70 -19.89 3.04
N LYS A 77 -7.08 -21.05 3.29
CA LYS A 77 -7.68 -22.37 2.97
C LYS A 77 -8.96 -22.69 3.76
N ILE A 78 -9.10 -22.13 4.96
CA ILE A 78 -10.32 -22.30 5.75
C ILE A 78 -11.44 -21.43 5.18
N HIS A 79 -11.09 -20.24 4.71
CA HIS A 79 -12.02 -19.32 4.05
C HIS A 79 -12.71 -19.96 2.84
N ASP A 80 -12.02 -20.83 2.10
CA ASP A 80 -12.58 -21.54 0.94
C ASP A 80 -13.80 -22.41 1.29
N LYS A 81 -13.98 -22.76 2.56
CA LYS A 81 -15.19 -23.46 3.03
C LYS A 81 -16.44 -22.57 2.98
N TYR A 82 -16.27 -21.25 2.98
CA TYR A 82 -17.34 -20.25 2.94
C TYR A 82 -17.63 -19.71 1.53
N ARG A 83 -17.01 -20.31 0.50
CA ARG A 83 -17.26 -19.96 -0.90
C ARG A 83 -18.72 -20.28 -1.27
N ASN A 84 -19.43 -19.30 -1.77
CA ASN A 84 -20.75 -19.48 -2.37
C ASN A 84 -20.61 -20.03 -3.80
N SER A 85 -21.09 -21.25 -4.04
CA SER A 85 -21.03 -21.92 -5.34
C SER A 85 -22.19 -21.60 -6.29
N VAL A 86 -23.20 -20.86 -5.83
CA VAL A 86 -24.44 -20.55 -6.58
C VAL A 86 -24.31 -19.23 -7.35
N VAL A 87 -23.46 -18.32 -6.91
CA VAL A 87 -23.20 -17.03 -7.57
C VAL A 87 -22.04 -17.13 -8.55
N THR A 88 -21.83 -16.05 -9.31
CA THR A 88 -20.65 -15.94 -10.19
C THR A 88 -19.36 -16.14 -9.39
N GLU A 89 -18.33 -16.69 -10.04
CA GLU A 89 -17.05 -16.96 -9.36
C GLU A 89 -16.52 -15.73 -8.64
N LYS A 90 -16.54 -14.56 -9.30
CA LYS A 90 -16.06 -13.28 -8.77
C LYS A 90 -16.82 -12.79 -7.54
N GLU A 91 -18.08 -13.21 -7.35
CA GLU A 91 -18.91 -12.84 -6.19
C GLU A 91 -18.90 -13.91 -5.07
N SER A 92 -18.27 -15.06 -5.33
CA SER A 92 -18.36 -16.24 -4.47
C SER A 92 -17.91 -16.04 -3.01
N TYR A 93 -17.08 -15.02 -2.73
CA TYR A 93 -16.62 -14.72 -1.37
C TYR A 93 -17.29 -13.49 -0.73
N VAL A 94 -18.19 -12.77 -1.41
CA VAL A 94 -18.79 -11.53 -0.88
C VAL A 94 -19.44 -11.75 0.49
N ASN A 95 -20.32 -12.76 0.60
CA ASN A 95 -21.03 -13.03 1.85
C ASN A 95 -20.11 -13.48 2.99
N SER A 96 -19.02 -14.17 2.68
CA SER A 96 -18.03 -14.56 3.68
C SER A 96 -17.26 -13.36 4.24
N TRP A 97 -16.94 -12.38 3.40
CA TRP A 97 -16.33 -11.13 3.85
C TRP A 97 -17.30 -10.26 4.62
N LEU A 98 -18.55 -10.13 4.17
CA LEU A 98 -19.59 -9.43 4.93
C LEU A 98 -19.75 -10.02 6.32
N PHE A 99 -19.79 -11.35 6.42
CA PHE A 99 -19.85 -12.04 7.71
C PHE A 99 -18.68 -11.64 8.62
N MET A 100 -17.45 -11.66 8.10
CA MET A 100 -16.28 -11.23 8.87
C MET A 100 -16.37 -9.78 9.33
N ILE A 101 -16.67 -8.87 8.39
CA ILE A 101 -16.79 -7.43 8.66
C ILE A 101 -17.82 -7.20 9.78
N TYR A 102 -18.98 -7.85 9.69
CA TYR A 102 -20.03 -7.73 10.69
C TYR A 102 -19.63 -8.29 12.07
N ILE A 103 -18.95 -9.43 12.12
CA ILE A 103 -18.42 -9.97 13.38
C ILE A 103 -17.44 -8.99 14.03
N GLU A 104 -16.53 -8.41 13.25
CA GLU A 104 -15.54 -7.45 13.78
C GLU A 104 -16.19 -6.15 14.26
N PHE A 105 -17.21 -5.64 13.56
CA PHE A 105 -18.00 -4.51 14.06
C PHE A 105 -18.75 -4.85 15.36
N ILE A 106 -19.33 -6.05 15.47
CA ILE A 106 -19.97 -6.50 16.71
C ILE A 106 -18.96 -6.56 17.86
N LYS A 107 -17.73 -7.01 17.60
CA LYS A 107 -16.65 -7.03 18.61
C LYS A 107 -16.30 -5.61 19.06
N LEU A 108 -16.24 -4.64 18.16
CA LEU A 108 -16.05 -3.23 18.53
C LEU A 108 -17.20 -2.72 19.40
N ILE A 109 -18.46 -2.96 19.01
CA ILE A 109 -19.65 -2.59 19.82
C ILE A 109 -19.60 -3.23 21.21
N VAL A 110 -19.22 -4.51 21.29
CA VAL A 110 -19.12 -5.27 22.56
C VAL A 110 -17.95 -4.79 23.43
N SER A 111 -16.84 -4.37 22.85
CA SER A 111 -15.70 -3.81 23.60
C SER A 111 -16.08 -2.51 24.32
N ASP A 112 -17.04 -1.77 23.78
CA ASP A 112 -17.53 -0.51 24.31
C ASP A 112 -18.83 -0.66 25.14
N ILE A 113 -19.11 -1.87 25.63
CA ILE A 113 -20.36 -2.21 26.34
C ILE A 113 -20.69 -1.28 27.51
N ASP A 114 -19.69 -0.71 28.17
CA ASP A 114 -19.89 0.15 29.33
C ASP A 114 -20.38 1.56 28.98
N SER A 115 -20.20 1.98 27.73
CA SER A 115 -20.78 3.23 27.26
C SER A 115 -22.32 3.13 27.11
N TYR A 116 -22.90 1.93 27.05
CA TYR A 116 -24.33 1.73 26.84
C TYR A 116 -25.13 1.82 28.15
N GLN A 117 -26.31 2.42 28.07
CA GLN A 117 -27.31 2.44 29.15
C GLN A 117 -28.42 1.39 28.90
N LYS A 118 -29.25 1.10 29.91
CA LYS A 118 -30.43 0.23 29.72
C LYS A 118 -31.47 0.94 28.84
N PRO A 119 -32.20 0.24 27.94
CA PRO A 119 -32.19 -1.21 27.74
C PRO A 119 -31.10 -1.72 26.77
N LEU A 120 -30.46 -0.85 25.98
CA LEU A 120 -29.45 -1.21 24.97
C LEU A 120 -28.29 -2.04 25.53
N LYS A 121 -27.80 -1.72 26.74
CA LYS A 121 -26.75 -2.50 27.43
C LYS A 121 -27.11 -3.98 27.56
N LYS A 122 -28.39 -4.34 27.70
CA LYS A 122 -28.85 -5.74 27.76
C LYS A 122 -28.66 -6.47 26.43
N HIS A 123 -28.87 -5.78 25.31
CA HIS A 123 -28.68 -6.33 23.97
C HIS A 123 -27.20 -6.54 23.66
N VAL A 124 -26.33 -5.57 23.99
CA VAL A 124 -24.88 -5.72 23.84
C VAL A 124 -24.34 -6.85 24.73
N LYS A 125 -24.84 -7.01 25.97
CA LYS A 125 -24.50 -8.16 26.83
C LYS A 125 -24.89 -9.50 26.21
N ARG A 126 -26.01 -9.57 25.48
CA ARG A 126 -26.45 -10.78 24.76
C ARG A 126 -25.51 -11.10 23.60
N LEU A 127 -25.08 -10.08 22.83
CA LEU A 127 -24.07 -10.26 21.78
C LEU A 127 -22.73 -10.74 22.35
N LYS A 128 -22.26 -10.16 23.46
CA LYS A 128 -21.04 -10.63 24.15
C LYS A 128 -21.14 -12.12 24.52
N LYS A 129 -22.24 -12.54 25.14
CA LYS A 129 -22.49 -13.95 25.47
C LYS A 129 -22.54 -14.84 24.24
N TRP A 130 -23.12 -14.33 23.15
CA TRP A 130 -23.18 -15.05 21.87
C TRP A 130 -21.80 -15.25 21.25
N LEU A 131 -20.93 -14.22 21.23
CA LEU A 131 -19.55 -14.37 20.78
C LEU A 131 -18.80 -15.42 21.61
N ILE A 132 -18.87 -15.31 22.95
CA ILE A 132 -18.22 -16.26 23.87
C ILE A 132 -18.73 -17.69 23.64
N LYS A 133 -20.03 -17.88 23.42
CA LYS A 133 -20.62 -19.20 23.17
C LYS A 133 -20.07 -19.86 21.90
N ASN A 134 -19.79 -19.09 20.85
CA ASN A 134 -19.40 -19.60 19.53
C ASN A 134 -17.88 -19.69 19.32
N TRP A 135 -17.12 -18.72 19.83
CA TRP A 135 -15.66 -18.62 19.66
C TRP A 135 -14.87 -18.79 20.97
N GLY A 136 -15.54 -19.03 22.09
CA GLY A 136 -14.91 -19.19 23.41
C GLY A 136 -14.54 -17.86 24.10
N SER A 137 -14.47 -16.77 23.34
CA SER A 137 -14.17 -15.42 23.84
C SER A 137 -14.94 -14.37 23.02
N SER A 138 -15.08 -13.14 23.53
CA SER A 138 -15.52 -11.97 22.75
C SER A 138 -14.37 -11.18 22.12
N GLU A 139 -13.12 -11.52 22.49
CA GLU A 139 -11.90 -10.81 22.11
C GLU A 139 -10.94 -11.71 21.31
N PHE A 140 -11.48 -12.75 20.67
CA PHE A 140 -10.69 -13.62 19.81
C PHE A 140 -10.10 -12.86 18.62
N GLU A 141 -8.97 -13.34 18.12
CA GLU A 141 -8.31 -12.80 16.92
C GLU A 141 -9.18 -13.01 15.67
N PHE A 142 -9.17 -12.03 14.75
CA PHE A 142 -10.03 -12.05 13.56
C PHE A 142 -9.75 -13.24 12.62
N ASN A 143 -8.53 -13.77 12.61
CA ASN A 143 -8.15 -14.98 11.88
C ASN A 143 -8.96 -16.22 12.34
N LYS A 144 -9.56 -16.20 13.53
CA LYS A 144 -10.45 -17.25 14.05
C LYS A 144 -11.92 -17.04 13.71
N THR A 145 -12.29 -15.93 13.07
CA THR A 145 -13.69 -15.62 12.69
C THR A 145 -14.30 -16.72 11.82
N MET A 146 -13.49 -17.31 10.93
CA MET A 146 -13.89 -18.43 10.07
C MET A 146 -13.73 -19.83 10.71
N THR A 147 -13.37 -19.90 12.00
CA THR A 147 -13.17 -21.16 12.74
C THR A 147 -13.89 -21.13 14.09
N PRO A 148 -15.24 -21.17 14.13
CA PRO A 148 -15.96 -21.28 15.39
C PRO A 148 -15.59 -22.59 16.12
N GLN A 149 -15.49 -22.56 17.45
CA GLN A 149 -15.07 -23.71 18.26
C GLN A 149 -16.07 -24.87 18.22
N ARG A 150 -17.34 -24.59 17.96
CA ARG A 150 -18.40 -25.60 17.84
C ARG A 150 -18.68 -25.89 16.36
N LYS A 151 -18.30 -27.08 15.90
CA LYS A 151 -18.48 -27.56 14.51
C LYS A 151 -19.95 -27.82 14.12
N LYS A 152 -20.83 -28.04 15.10
CA LYS A 152 -22.28 -28.17 14.92
C LYS A 152 -22.97 -27.20 15.85
N PHE A 153 -23.79 -26.29 15.33
CA PHE A 153 -24.97 -25.85 16.09
C PHE A 153 -25.97 -25.06 15.25
N ASN A 154 -27.25 -25.44 15.40
CA ASN A 154 -28.40 -24.55 15.28
C ASN A 154 -28.12 -23.27 16.08
N TRP A 155 -27.87 -22.13 15.43
CA TRP A 155 -27.75 -20.83 16.10
C TRP A 155 -29.12 -20.41 16.64
N SER A 156 -29.65 -21.09 17.65
CA SER A 156 -30.83 -20.65 18.38
C SER A 156 -30.47 -19.42 19.21
N PHE A 157 -30.71 -18.24 18.64
CA PHE A 157 -30.63 -16.98 19.35
C PHE A 157 -32.04 -16.37 19.35
N ASN A 158 -32.75 -16.56 20.47
CA ASN A 158 -34.05 -15.93 20.72
C ASN A 158 -34.00 -14.65 21.57
N PRO A 159 -32.95 -13.80 21.59
CA PRO A 159 -33.16 -12.44 22.04
C PRO A 159 -33.75 -11.65 20.88
N GLN A 160 -34.99 -11.23 21.04
CA GLN A 160 -35.44 -10.00 20.39
C GLN A 160 -34.45 -8.89 20.77
N VAL A 161 -33.67 -8.44 19.79
CA VAL A 161 -32.94 -7.18 19.84
C VAL A 161 -33.80 -6.20 19.07
N LEU A 162 -34.46 -5.30 19.80
CA LEU A 162 -35.31 -4.25 19.19
C LEU A 162 -36.30 -4.80 18.14
N GLY A 163 -37.00 -5.90 18.45
CA GLY A 163 -37.95 -6.54 17.53
C GLY A 163 -37.34 -7.48 16.49
N CYS A 164 -36.02 -7.44 16.26
CA CYS A 164 -35.32 -8.42 15.44
C CYS A 164 -35.05 -9.69 16.25
N SER A 165 -35.81 -10.75 15.99
CA SER A 165 -35.42 -12.10 16.43
C SER A 165 -34.35 -12.61 15.47
N LEU A 166 -33.18 -13.00 15.97
CA LEU A 166 -32.24 -13.73 15.11
C LEU A 166 -32.78 -15.10 14.70
N GLY A 167 -33.84 -15.61 15.33
CA GLY A 167 -34.35 -16.95 15.10
C GLY A 167 -33.29 -18.01 15.37
N SER A 168 -33.65 -19.28 15.17
CA SER A 168 -32.66 -20.35 15.08
C SER A 168 -32.17 -20.49 13.63
N ILE A 169 -31.09 -19.80 13.27
CA ILE A 169 -30.42 -20.05 11.99
C ILE A 169 -29.49 -21.26 12.17
N GLY A 170 -29.79 -22.39 11.54
CA GLY A 170 -28.90 -23.54 11.55
C GLY A 170 -27.76 -23.41 10.55
N LEU A 171 -26.57 -22.99 11.00
CA LEU A 171 -25.36 -23.06 10.17
C LEU A 171 -24.71 -24.44 10.31
N ASP A 172 -24.84 -25.25 9.27
CA ASP A 172 -24.12 -26.52 9.12
C ASP A 172 -22.87 -26.30 8.26
N PHE A 173 -21.70 -26.21 8.90
CA PHE A 173 -20.41 -26.06 8.21
C PHE A 173 -19.93 -27.34 7.53
N GLU A 174 -20.59 -28.49 7.73
CA GLU A 174 -20.28 -29.76 7.05
C GLU A 174 -21.03 -29.87 5.70
N ARG A 175 -22.17 -29.19 5.53
CA ARG A 175 -22.97 -29.18 4.30
C ARG A 175 -22.79 -27.88 3.52
N LYS A 176 -21.86 -27.87 2.56
CA LYS A 176 -21.54 -26.70 1.71
C LYS A 176 -22.75 -26.06 1.02
N GLU A 177 -23.71 -26.87 0.56
CA GLU A 177 -24.87 -26.40 -0.21
C GLU A 177 -25.79 -25.46 0.61
N ASN A 178 -25.94 -25.69 1.92
CA ASN A 178 -26.78 -24.87 2.79
C ASN A 178 -26.04 -23.68 3.41
N LEU A 179 -24.70 -23.69 3.40
CA LEU A 179 -23.91 -22.66 4.08
C LEU A 179 -24.10 -21.28 3.45
N SER A 180 -24.20 -21.22 2.12
CA SER A 180 -24.32 -19.96 1.37
C SER A 180 -25.59 -19.17 1.72
N ASP A 181 -26.77 -19.78 1.56
CA ASP A 181 -28.04 -19.10 1.78
C ASP A 181 -28.22 -18.71 3.24
N THR A 182 -27.77 -19.60 4.12
CA THR A 182 -27.78 -19.37 5.57
C THR A 182 -26.89 -18.18 5.95
N LEU A 183 -25.74 -18.02 5.29
CA LEU A 183 -24.81 -16.89 5.51
C LEU A 183 -25.41 -15.57 5.02
N VAL A 184 -26.12 -15.57 3.89
CA VAL A 184 -26.83 -14.39 3.37
C VAL A 184 -27.90 -13.93 4.36
N GLU A 185 -28.77 -14.83 4.83
CA GLU A 185 -29.82 -14.49 5.80
C GLU A 185 -29.22 -13.96 7.10
N LEU A 186 -28.15 -14.61 7.56
CA LEU A 186 -27.43 -14.18 8.74
C LEU A 186 -26.86 -12.77 8.58
N ASN A 187 -26.18 -12.50 7.47
CA ASN A 187 -25.58 -11.20 7.20
C ASN A 187 -26.61 -10.08 7.27
N LYS A 188 -27.82 -10.26 6.72
CA LYS A 188 -28.93 -9.30 6.84
C LYS A 188 -29.32 -9.01 8.29
N LYS A 189 -29.38 -10.05 9.12
CA LYS A 189 -29.67 -9.92 10.56
C LYS A 189 -28.55 -9.19 11.30
N LEU A 190 -27.29 -9.57 11.06
CA LEU A 190 -26.13 -8.93 11.68
C LEU A 190 -26.04 -7.44 11.31
N GLU A 191 -26.25 -7.11 10.03
CA GLU A 191 -26.31 -5.74 9.53
C GLU A 191 -27.34 -4.90 10.29
N THR A 192 -28.57 -5.41 10.41
CA THR A 192 -29.66 -4.74 11.14
C THR A 192 -29.28 -4.49 12.61
N ILE A 193 -28.70 -5.48 13.29
CA ILE A 193 -28.26 -5.37 14.68
C ILE A 193 -27.17 -4.31 14.83
N ILE A 194 -26.17 -4.32 13.94
CA ILE A 194 -25.04 -3.39 13.99
C ILE A 194 -25.55 -1.97 13.79
N LEU A 195 -26.40 -1.71 12.80
CA LEU A 195 -26.97 -0.39 12.55
C LEU A 195 -27.79 0.15 13.74
N GLN A 196 -28.49 -0.72 14.47
CA GLN A 196 -29.29 -0.31 15.63
C GLN A 196 -28.47 -0.11 16.90
N LEU A 197 -27.35 -0.82 17.06
CA LEU A 197 -26.54 -0.77 18.27
C LEU A 197 -25.34 0.16 18.16
N ALA A 198 -24.78 0.36 16.98
CA ALA A 198 -23.66 1.27 16.80
C ALA A 198 -24.11 2.72 17.10
N LYS A 199 -23.24 3.43 17.81
CA LYS A 199 -23.53 4.75 18.37
C LYS A 199 -23.16 5.87 17.42
N PRO A 200 -24.07 6.82 17.09
CA PRO A 200 -23.79 7.91 16.16
C PRO A 200 -22.73 8.90 16.63
N ASP A 201 -22.52 9.04 17.93
CA ASP A 201 -21.48 9.89 18.54
C ASP A 201 -20.08 9.26 18.49
N LYS A 202 -19.97 8.03 17.97
CA LYS A 202 -18.72 7.29 17.84
C LYS A 202 -18.41 6.99 16.38
N GLN A 203 -17.19 6.57 16.14
CA GLN A 203 -16.70 6.16 14.83
C GLN A 203 -16.09 4.78 14.95
N TYR A 204 -16.56 3.82 14.18
CA TYR A 204 -16.13 2.43 14.19
C TYR A 204 -15.37 2.14 12.91
N LYS A 205 -14.12 1.69 13.03
CA LYS A 205 -13.23 1.50 11.89
C LYS A 205 -12.62 0.11 11.88
N LEU A 206 -12.70 -0.56 10.75
CA LEU A 206 -11.93 -1.77 10.46
C LEU A 206 -10.90 -1.42 9.40
N LEU A 207 -9.64 -1.81 9.62
CA LEU A 207 -8.54 -1.53 8.70
C LEU A 207 -7.93 -2.86 8.23
N PHE A 208 -8.22 -3.25 6.99
CA PHE A 208 -7.68 -4.45 6.34
C PHE A 208 -6.33 -4.11 5.69
N ASP A 209 -5.23 -4.67 6.20
CA ASP A 209 -3.88 -4.41 5.68
C ASP A 209 -3.09 -5.73 5.52
N GLU A 210 -1.94 -5.66 4.85
CA GLU A 210 -1.08 -6.81 4.55
C GLU A 210 -1.73 -7.90 3.67
N LEU A 211 -2.68 -7.49 2.80
CA LEU A 211 -3.33 -8.34 1.79
C LEU A 211 -2.42 -8.64 0.58
N ASP A 212 -1.14 -8.34 0.65
CA ASP A 212 -0.12 -8.62 -0.36
C ASP A 212 0.83 -9.74 0.05
N LEU A 213 0.83 -10.15 1.33
CA LEU A 213 1.71 -11.20 1.83
C LEU A 213 1.34 -12.58 1.23
N GLY A 214 2.33 -13.22 0.60
CA GLY A 214 2.13 -14.52 -0.06
C GLY A 214 1.30 -14.45 -1.34
N TYR A 215 1.08 -13.25 -1.90
CA TYR A 215 0.38 -13.07 -3.15
C TYR A 215 1.12 -13.75 -4.32
N ASN A 216 0.40 -14.61 -5.03
CA ASN A 216 0.84 -15.18 -6.29
C ASN A 216 -0.11 -14.71 -7.41
N PRO A 217 0.38 -13.99 -8.43
CA PRO A 217 -0.43 -13.55 -9.58
C PRO A 217 -1.11 -14.68 -10.37
N LYS A 218 -0.68 -15.94 -10.18
CA LYS A 218 -1.29 -17.12 -10.81
C LYS A 218 -2.36 -17.80 -9.93
N ASP A 219 -2.52 -17.37 -8.68
CA ASP A 219 -3.53 -17.92 -7.78
C ASP A 219 -4.89 -17.24 -8.03
N GLU A 220 -5.70 -17.83 -8.90
CA GLU A 220 -7.05 -17.36 -9.21
C GLU A 220 -7.95 -17.36 -7.97
N SER A 221 -7.83 -18.34 -7.07
CA SER A 221 -8.62 -18.39 -5.83
C SER A 221 -8.31 -17.18 -4.94
N TYR A 222 -7.03 -16.79 -4.84
CA TYR A 222 -6.64 -15.57 -4.17
C TYR A 222 -7.27 -14.33 -4.80
N LYS A 223 -7.18 -14.17 -6.11
CA LYS A 223 -7.81 -13.05 -6.83
C LYS A 223 -9.31 -12.99 -6.56
N THR A 224 -10.00 -14.12 -6.66
CA THR A 224 -11.44 -14.19 -6.38
C THR A 224 -11.78 -13.75 -4.95
N ARG A 225 -10.95 -14.13 -3.95
CA ARG A 225 -11.14 -13.68 -2.57
C ARG A 225 -10.93 -12.18 -2.42
N ILE A 226 -9.90 -11.60 -3.04
CA ILE A 226 -9.68 -10.15 -2.99
C ILE A 226 -10.82 -9.41 -3.71
N ILE A 227 -11.30 -9.90 -4.86
CA ILE A 227 -12.49 -9.34 -5.54
C ILE A 227 -13.69 -9.37 -4.60
N GLY A 228 -13.95 -10.51 -3.94
CA GLY A 228 -15.02 -10.62 -2.95
C GLY A 228 -14.88 -9.62 -1.79
N LEU A 229 -13.66 -9.33 -1.34
CA LEU A 229 -13.41 -8.33 -0.29
C LEU A 229 -13.73 -6.92 -0.77
N LEU A 230 -13.29 -6.56 -1.98
CA LEU A 230 -13.55 -5.24 -2.56
C LEU A 230 -15.06 -5.02 -2.78
N LEU A 231 -15.76 -6.03 -3.28
CA LEU A 231 -17.21 -6.01 -3.45
C LEU A 231 -17.95 -5.92 -2.10
N ALA A 232 -17.54 -6.71 -1.10
CA ALA A 232 -18.11 -6.62 0.25
C ALA A 232 -17.85 -5.25 0.89
N ASN A 233 -16.66 -4.68 0.70
CA ASN A 233 -16.31 -3.35 1.19
C ASN A 233 -17.14 -2.26 0.49
N PHE A 234 -17.41 -2.40 -0.82
CA PHE A 234 -18.30 -1.51 -1.56
C PHE A 234 -19.76 -1.63 -1.09
N TYR A 235 -20.24 -2.84 -0.81
CA TYR A 235 -21.54 -3.05 -0.18
C TYR A 235 -21.62 -2.36 1.18
N CYS A 236 -20.62 -2.56 2.05
CA CYS A 236 -20.56 -1.90 3.36
C CYS A 236 -20.46 -0.38 3.25
N TYR A 237 -19.75 0.15 2.25
CA TYR A 237 -19.70 1.58 2.00
C TYR A 237 -21.10 2.16 1.72
N ASN A 238 -21.84 1.52 0.80
CA ASN A 238 -23.17 1.99 0.42
C ASN A 238 -24.19 1.82 1.56
N ASN A 239 -24.18 0.68 2.26
CA ASN A 239 -25.21 0.34 3.23
C ASN A 239 -24.92 0.80 4.66
N LEU A 240 -23.64 0.89 5.04
CA LEU A 240 -23.23 1.31 6.38
C LEU A 240 -22.65 2.73 6.34
N THR A 241 -21.63 3.00 5.54
CA THR A 241 -20.93 4.29 5.58
C THR A 241 -21.84 5.44 5.13
N GLN A 242 -22.54 5.30 4.01
CA GLN A 242 -23.44 6.36 3.50
C GLN A 242 -24.70 6.53 4.37
N ASN A 243 -25.29 5.43 4.87
CA ASN A 243 -26.53 5.48 5.66
C ASN A 243 -26.31 5.87 7.13
N SER A 244 -25.27 5.33 7.77
CA SER A 244 -25.00 5.57 9.20
C SER A 244 -24.02 6.71 9.45
N LYS A 245 -23.03 6.89 8.57
CA LYS A 245 -21.88 7.82 8.71
C LYS A 245 -20.90 7.53 9.86
N PHE A 246 -21.01 6.38 10.53
CA PHE A 246 -20.10 6.03 11.64
C PHE A 246 -19.49 4.63 11.59
N LEU A 247 -19.90 3.77 10.65
CA LEU A 247 -19.32 2.44 10.43
C LEU A 247 -18.49 2.46 9.14
N HIS A 248 -17.19 2.22 9.27
CA HIS A 248 -16.24 2.31 8.15
C HIS A 248 -15.32 1.09 8.09
N SER A 249 -15.19 0.53 6.90
CA SER A 249 -14.20 -0.50 6.60
C SER A 249 -13.25 0.05 5.54
N PHE A 250 -11.95 0.00 5.84
CA PHE A 250 -10.88 0.47 4.97
C PHE A 250 -10.06 -0.73 4.47
N VAL A 251 -9.75 -0.75 3.18
CA VAL A 251 -8.92 -1.78 2.56
C VAL A 251 -7.66 -1.15 2.00
N PHE A 252 -6.50 -1.65 2.42
CA PHE A 252 -5.20 -1.24 1.89
C PHE A 252 -4.70 -2.33 0.94
N LEU A 253 -4.43 -1.96 -0.31
CA LEU A 253 -4.04 -2.92 -1.35
C LEU A 253 -2.86 -2.39 -2.18
N ARG A 254 -1.98 -3.31 -2.60
CA ARG A 254 -0.90 -3.00 -3.54
C ARG A 254 -1.48 -2.77 -4.94
N SER A 255 -0.94 -1.81 -5.70
CA SER A 255 -1.51 -1.40 -6.98
C SER A 255 -1.44 -2.50 -8.05
N ASP A 256 -0.33 -3.22 -8.11
CA ASP A 256 -0.13 -4.33 -9.06
C ASP A 256 -1.11 -5.50 -8.80
N ILE A 257 -1.47 -5.76 -7.54
CA ILE A 257 -2.53 -6.71 -7.20
C ILE A 257 -3.85 -6.20 -7.77
N TYR A 258 -4.20 -4.93 -7.51
CA TYR A 258 -5.45 -4.34 -7.98
C TYR A 258 -5.57 -4.31 -9.50
N GLU A 259 -4.49 -4.00 -10.22
CA GLU A 259 -4.43 -3.88 -11.67
C GLU A 259 -4.80 -5.20 -12.36
N VAL A 260 -4.32 -6.34 -11.86
CA VAL A 260 -4.62 -7.65 -12.45
C VAL A 260 -6.01 -8.20 -12.11
N LEU A 261 -6.72 -7.61 -11.15
CA LEU A 261 -8.09 -8.03 -10.84
C LEU A 261 -9.01 -7.58 -11.98
N ASP A 262 -9.87 -8.48 -12.44
CA ASP A 262 -10.89 -8.17 -13.44
C ASP A 262 -12.27 -8.54 -12.90
N PHE A 263 -13.20 -7.59 -12.88
CA PHE A 263 -14.59 -7.79 -12.44
C PHE A 263 -15.48 -6.63 -12.91
N GLN A 264 -16.77 -6.91 -13.10
CA GLN A 264 -17.74 -6.01 -13.75
C GLN A 264 -17.81 -4.61 -13.11
N ASP A 265 -17.76 -4.53 -11.77
CA ASP A 265 -17.89 -3.27 -11.02
C ASP A 265 -16.55 -2.55 -10.75
N LYS A 266 -15.42 -3.00 -11.32
CA LYS A 266 -14.09 -2.44 -10.99
C LYS A 266 -14.01 -0.93 -11.22
N ASN A 267 -14.48 -0.44 -12.37
CA ASN A 267 -14.44 1.00 -12.68
C ASN A 267 -15.31 1.80 -11.70
N LYS A 268 -16.51 1.29 -11.40
CA LYS A 268 -17.42 1.92 -10.43
C LYS A 268 -16.79 1.99 -9.03
N ILE A 269 -16.12 0.92 -8.58
CA ILE A 269 -15.41 0.92 -7.30
C ILE A 269 -14.24 1.91 -7.32
N THR A 270 -13.44 1.92 -8.40
CA THR A 270 -12.32 2.86 -8.59
C THR A 270 -12.79 4.31 -8.44
N ASP A 271 -13.81 4.69 -9.22
CA ASP A 271 -14.25 6.08 -9.29
C ASP A 271 -14.92 6.55 -7.99
N ASN A 272 -15.67 5.67 -7.33
CA ASN A 272 -16.44 6.06 -6.15
C ASN A 272 -15.64 5.98 -4.86
N ILE A 273 -14.94 4.87 -4.60
CA ILE A 273 -14.45 4.58 -3.24
C ILE A 273 -12.95 4.33 -3.13
N VAL A 274 -12.22 4.29 -4.25
CA VAL A 274 -10.76 4.18 -4.26
C VAL A 274 -10.08 5.55 -4.14
N GLU A 275 -9.05 5.61 -3.31
CA GLU A 275 -8.03 6.64 -3.26
C GLU A 275 -6.70 6.04 -3.75
N LEU A 276 -6.26 6.49 -4.93
CA LEU A 276 -4.96 6.10 -5.50
C LEU A 276 -3.86 6.97 -4.91
N LEU A 277 -2.84 6.36 -4.31
CA LEU A 277 -1.66 7.05 -3.82
C LEU A 277 -0.65 7.29 -4.95
N ASN A 278 -1.04 8.13 -5.90
CA ASN A 278 -0.18 8.58 -6.99
C ASN A 278 0.49 9.91 -6.62
N TRP A 279 1.81 9.88 -6.42
CA TRP A 279 2.56 11.04 -5.93
C TRP A 279 3.09 11.86 -7.09
N GLU A 280 2.87 13.17 -7.03
CA GLU A 280 3.42 14.13 -7.98
C GLU A 280 4.71 14.73 -7.45
N ALA A 281 5.73 14.73 -8.30
CA ALA A 281 7.06 15.17 -7.93
C ALA A 281 7.25 16.69 -8.03
N ASP A 282 6.65 17.31 -9.04
CA ASP A 282 6.97 18.69 -9.40
C ASP A 282 5.90 19.70 -9.02
N ASP A 283 4.62 19.32 -9.09
CA ASP A 283 3.51 20.19 -8.73
C ASP A 283 3.36 20.29 -7.21
N GLU A 284 3.59 21.48 -6.67
CA GLU A 284 3.39 21.78 -5.25
C GLU A 284 1.90 21.86 -4.89
N ASN A 285 1.03 22.19 -5.85
CA ASN A 285 -0.41 22.29 -5.61
C ASN A 285 -1.13 20.95 -5.75
N SER A 286 -0.44 19.91 -6.24
CA SER A 286 -0.98 18.56 -6.30
C SER A 286 -1.43 18.08 -4.92
N ASN A 287 -2.51 17.28 -4.94
CA ASN A 287 -3.04 16.62 -3.77
C ASN A 287 -2.00 15.76 -3.05
N LEU A 288 -1.14 15.06 -3.79
CA LEU A 288 -0.09 14.21 -3.24
C LEU A 288 1.27 14.70 -3.73
N SER A 289 1.66 15.89 -3.27
CA SER A 289 2.93 16.52 -3.65
C SER A 289 4.11 16.04 -2.79
N LEU A 290 5.14 15.48 -3.43
CA LEU A 290 6.39 15.11 -2.76
C LEU A 290 7.14 16.33 -2.22
N LYS A 291 7.11 17.46 -2.93
CA LYS A 291 7.70 18.72 -2.45
C LYS A 291 7.07 19.18 -1.15
N ARG A 292 5.73 19.18 -1.06
CA ARG A 292 5.03 19.50 0.18
C ARG A 292 5.40 18.52 1.30
N LEU A 293 5.43 17.22 0.99
CA LEU A 293 5.82 16.17 1.95
C LEU A 293 7.21 16.40 2.55
N ILE A 294 8.20 16.70 1.71
CA ILE A 294 9.57 16.98 2.15
C ILE A 294 9.63 18.32 2.89
N SER A 295 8.94 19.35 2.39
CA SER A 295 8.85 20.66 3.05
C SER A 295 8.32 20.54 4.49
N LYS A 296 7.25 19.78 4.70
CA LYS A 296 6.69 19.51 6.04
C LYS A 296 7.71 18.81 6.94
N ARG A 297 8.43 17.81 6.43
CA ARG A 297 9.47 17.09 7.20
C ARG A 297 10.64 17.97 7.60
N ILE A 298 11.07 18.87 6.72
CA ILE A 298 12.11 19.87 7.03
C ILE A 298 11.57 20.83 8.09
N LYS A 299 10.35 21.34 7.91
CA LYS A 299 9.69 22.23 8.87
C LYS A 299 9.67 21.66 10.27
N GLU A 300 9.18 20.43 10.45
CA GLU A 300 9.07 19.82 11.78
C GLU A 300 10.44 19.43 12.38
N ASN A 301 11.49 19.27 11.58
CA ASN A 301 12.84 19.01 12.10
C ASN A 301 13.61 20.29 12.44
N LEU A 302 13.38 21.38 11.72
CA LEU A 302 14.09 22.66 11.90
C LEU A 302 13.24 23.75 12.54
N ASN A 303 11.98 23.46 12.86
CA ASN A 303 10.98 24.40 13.39
C ASN A 303 10.88 25.68 12.53
N THR A 304 10.79 25.53 11.20
CA THR A 304 10.61 26.68 10.31
C THR A 304 9.15 27.16 10.32
N ASP A 305 8.92 28.44 10.03
CA ASP A 305 7.57 29.02 10.12
C ASP A 305 6.71 28.74 8.87
N THR A 306 7.30 28.28 7.77
CA THR A 306 6.64 28.15 6.46
C THR A 306 6.60 26.72 5.93
N LEU A 307 5.62 26.42 5.08
CA LEU A 307 5.53 25.18 4.29
C LEU A 307 6.03 25.37 2.85
N ASP A 308 6.52 26.55 2.48
CA ASP A 308 7.09 26.81 1.15
C ASP A 308 8.27 25.89 0.88
N PHE A 309 8.18 25.09 -0.19
CA PHE A 309 9.20 24.10 -0.51
C PHE A 309 10.54 24.77 -0.79
N LYS A 310 10.56 25.82 -1.60
CA LYS A 310 11.80 26.51 -1.98
C LYS A 310 12.54 27.04 -0.76
N HIS A 311 11.84 27.65 0.18
CA HIS A 311 12.40 28.14 1.43
C HIS A 311 12.99 26.98 2.23
N ASN A 312 12.19 25.97 2.57
CA ASN A 312 12.63 24.85 3.40
C ASN A 312 13.78 24.07 2.74
N TRP A 313 13.68 23.79 1.44
CA TRP A 313 14.71 23.11 0.65
C TRP A 313 16.05 23.85 0.71
N ASN A 314 16.06 25.18 0.54
CA ASN A 314 17.28 25.99 0.63
C ASN A 314 17.81 26.12 2.07
N THR A 315 17.09 25.69 3.10
CA THR A 315 17.62 25.66 4.48
C THR A 315 18.53 24.47 4.76
N ILE A 316 18.44 23.41 3.94
CA ILE A 316 19.21 22.17 4.12
C ILE A 316 20.25 21.93 3.03
N ILE A 317 20.19 22.64 1.89
CA ILE A 317 21.16 22.52 0.79
C ILE A 317 21.92 23.82 0.54
N GLU A 318 23.17 23.72 0.09
CA GLU A 318 23.99 24.90 -0.25
C GLU A 318 23.61 25.53 -1.60
N ASN A 319 23.47 24.68 -2.62
CA ASN A 319 23.25 25.08 -4.01
C ASN A 319 22.03 24.37 -4.56
N LYS A 320 21.30 24.97 -5.51
CA LYS A 320 20.14 24.30 -6.14
C LYS A 320 20.55 23.25 -7.16
N ASN A 321 21.69 23.45 -7.82
CA ASN A 321 22.15 22.58 -8.89
C ASN A 321 23.16 21.55 -8.38
N ILE A 322 23.21 20.42 -9.09
CA ILE A 322 24.30 19.46 -9.09
C ILE A 322 24.94 19.51 -10.49
N GLY A 323 26.25 19.70 -10.55
CA GLY A 323 26.92 20.06 -11.80
C GLY A 323 26.46 21.42 -12.34
N SER A 324 26.53 21.60 -13.66
CA SER A 324 26.20 22.87 -14.33
C SER A 324 24.70 23.14 -14.41
N ASN A 325 23.91 22.16 -14.86
CA ASN A 325 22.55 22.44 -15.38
C ASN A 325 21.42 21.66 -14.71
N GLN A 326 21.69 20.75 -13.76
CA GLN A 326 20.65 19.90 -13.20
C GLN A 326 20.26 20.32 -11.78
N LEU A 327 18.97 20.47 -11.51
CA LEU A 327 18.48 20.70 -10.15
C LEU A 327 18.69 19.45 -9.28
N LYS A 328 19.14 19.63 -8.04
CA LYS A 328 19.29 18.55 -7.05
C LYS A 328 17.98 17.79 -6.83
N TRP A 329 16.84 18.47 -6.88
CA TRP A 329 15.52 17.83 -6.80
C TRP A 329 15.36 16.80 -7.93
N ASN A 330 15.52 17.23 -9.19
CA ASN A 330 15.40 16.36 -10.37
C ASN A 330 16.44 15.23 -10.35
N TYR A 331 17.65 15.53 -9.87
CA TYR A 331 18.71 14.53 -9.69
C TYR A 331 18.30 13.37 -8.78
N ILE A 332 17.61 13.68 -7.67
CA ILE A 332 17.06 12.69 -6.76
C ILE A 332 15.91 11.95 -7.44
N LEU A 333 14.98 12.67 -8.06
CA LEU A 333 13.81 12.08 -8.73
C LEU A 333 14.20 11.02 -9.76
N GLU A 334 15.18 11.31 -10.63
CA GLU A 334 15.67 10.37 -11.66
C GLU A 334 16.23 9.06 -11.09
N ARG A 335 16.60 9.04 -9.81
CA ARG A 335 17.14 7.85 -9.12
C ARG A 335 16.10 7.15 -8.27
N THR A 336 14.91 7.71 -8.09
CA THR A 336 13.86 7.16 -7.23
C THR A 336 12.64 6.77 -8.04
N PHE A 337 11.78 5.92 -7.49
CA PHE A 337 10.49 5.61 -8.13
C PHE A 337 9.37 6.61 -7.81
N ILE A 338 9.73 7.85 -7.45
CA ILE A 338 8.77 8.93 -7.14
C ILE A 338 7.83 8.51 -5.99
N ARG A 339 8.40 7.89 -4.95
CA ARG A 339 7.66 7.48 -3.75
C ARG A 339 8.20 8.21 -2.54
N PRO A 340 7.36 8.57 -1.55
CA PRO A 340 7.81 9.23 -0.33
C PRO A 340 8.99 8.53 0.34
N ARG A 341 8.90 7.20 0.47
CA ARG A 341 9.95 6.37 1.08
C ARG A 341 11.31 6.56 0.40
N ASP A 342 11.33 6.56 -0.93
CA ASP A 342 12.56 6.60 -1.72
C ASP A 342 13.25 7.96 -1.59
N ILE A 343 12.46 9.05 -1.64
CA ILE A 343 12.98 10.41 -1.45
C ILE A 343 13.51 10.60 -0.04
N ILE A 344 12.76 10.16 0.98
CA ILE A 344 13.18 10.25 2.39
C ILE A 344 14.49 9.47 2.59
N LYS A 345 14.59 8.25 2.03
CA LYS A 345 15.82 7.45 2.15
C LYS A 345 17.00 8.13 1.47
N TYR A 346 16.83 8.64 0.25
CA TYR A 346 17.90 9.33 -0.45
C TYR A 346 18.40 10.53 0.37
N LEU A 347 17.48 11.37 0.88
CA LEU A 347 17.83 12.53 1.70
C LEU A 347 18.49 12.16 3.02
N ASN A 348 18.06 11.09 3.68
CA ASN A 348 18.70 10.61 4.90
C ASN A 348 20.13 10.13 4.64
N LEU A 349 20.40 9.44 3.53
CA LEU A 349 21.76 9.03 3.18
C LEU A 349 22.66 10.24 2.86
N ALA A 350 22.14 11.21 2.10
CA ALA A 350 22.87 12.45 1.84
C ALA A 350 23.11 13.26 3.13
N LEU A 351 22.14 13.25 4.06
CA LEU A 351 22.29 13.85 5.39
C LEU A 351 23.40 13.14 6.18
N ASP A 352 23.46 11.81 6.16
CA ASP A 352 24.49 11.05 6.86
C ASP A 352 25.89 11.35 6.33
N GLU A 353 26.07 11.44 5.01
CA GLU A 353 27.33 11.89 4.39
C GLU A 353 27.69 13.32 4.80
N SER A 354 26.72 14.24 4.80
CA SER A 354 26.95 15.62 5.24
C SER A 354 27.41 15.70 6.70
N LYS A 355 26.85 14.86 7.58
CA LYS A 355 27.25 14.77 8.99
C LYS A 355 28.64 14.16 9.14
N LYS A 356 28.98 13.10 8.38
CA LYS A 356 30.33 12.52 8.36
C LYS A 356 31.35 13.59 7.98
N ARG A 357 31.08 14.33 6.89
CA ARG A 357 31.92 15.45 6.43
C ARG A 357 32.07 16.53 7.51
N LYS A 358 30.97 16.98 8.12
CA LYS A 358 30.99 18.04 9.14
C LYS A 358 31.74 17.64 10.42
N LYS A 359 31.69 16.36 10.80
CA LYS A 359 32.50 15.82 11.91
C LYS A 359 34.00 15.85 11.60
N HIS A 360 34.40 15.64 10.35
CA HIS A 360 35.81 15.70 9.93
C HIS A 360 36.30 17.14 9.69
N ASP A 361 35.44 18.03 9.20
CA ASP A 361 35.73 19.44 8.97
C ASP A 361 34.67 20.32 9.65
N SER A 362 34.92 20.67 10.91
CA SER A 362 34.02 21.48 11.72
C SER A 362 33.85 22.92 11.20
N LYS A 363 34.79 23.42 10.39
CA LYS A 363 34.69 24.74 9.74
C LYS A 363 34.01 24.69 8.37
N GLY A 364 33.78 23.49 7.84
CA GLY A 364 33.11 23.27 6.56
C GLY A 364 31.64 23.69 6.54
N VAL A 365 31.05 23.70 5.34
CA VAL A 365 29.66 24.14 5.12
C VAL A 365 28.67 23.25 5.87
N ASP A 366 27.78 23.86 6.65
CA ASP A 366 26.72 23.21 7.45
C ASP A 366 25.41 23.04 6.65
N LEU A 367 25.53 22.59 5.40
CA LEU A 367 24.46 22.30 4.45
C LEU A 367 24.84 21.03 3.67
N ILE A 368 23.85 20.34 3.08
CA ILE A 368 24.10 19.19 2.19
C ILE A 368 24.62 19.73 0.86
N ILE A 369 25.82 19.30 0.47
CA ILE A 369 26.53 19.77 -0.72
C ILE A 369 26.55 18.70 -1.82
N ASN A 370 27.00 19.06 -3.02
CA ASN A 370 27.08 18.14 -4.16
C ASN A 370 27.84 16.86 -3.81
N LYS A 371 28.97 16.97 -3.10
CA LYS A 371 29.78 15.83 -2.69
C LYS A 371 28.96 14.81 -1.89
N ASP A 372 28.12 15.26 -0.95
CA ASP A 372 27.30 14.36 -0.13
C ASP A 372 26.28 13.57 -0.98
N PHE A 373 25.70 14.21 -2.01
CA PHE A 373 24.84 13.52 -2.99
C PHE A 373 25.60 12.53 -3.88
N HIS A 374 26.89 12.80 -4.13
CA HIS A 374 27.75 11.90 -4.90
C HIS A 374 28.20 10.69 -4.09
N ASP A 375 28.57 10.91 -2.83
CA ASP A 375 29.09 9.90 -1.93
C ASP A 375 27.99 8.91 -1.51
N CYS A 376 26.72 9.35 -1.43
CA CYS A 376 25.61 8.50 -1.03
C CYS A 376 25.01 7.62 -2.15
N LYS A 377 25.45 7.76 -3.41
CA LYS A 377 24.81 7.08 -4.55
C LYS A 377 24.89 5.56 -4.45
N LYS A 378 26.07 5.04 -4.08
CA LYS A 378 26.30 3.61 -3.96
C LYS A 378 25.39 2.99 -2.90
N ASP A 379 25.35 3.61 -1.72
CA ASP A 379 24.49 3.18 -0.62
C ASP A 379 23.00 3.22 -0.98
N TYR A 380 22.57 4.24 -1.74
CA TYR A 380 21.19 4.33 -2.22
C TYR A 380 20.87 3.25 -3.26
N SER A 381 21.78 3.02 -4.22
CA SER A 381 21.60 2.01 -5.27
C SER A 381 21.50 0.59 -4.68
N ASP A 382 22.36 0.28 -3.71
CA ASP A 382 22.33 -0.98 -2.98
C ASP A 382 21.03 -1.13 -2.15
N TYR A 383 20.55 -0.04 -1.55
CA TYR A 383 19.26 -0.01 -0.86
C TYR A 383 18.09 -0.28 -1.83
N LEU A 384 18.04 0.41 -2.98
CA LEU A 384 16.95 0.29 -3.94
C LEU A 384 16.87 -1.15 -4.48
N TYR A 385 18.01 -1.75 -4.79
CA TYR A 385 18.08 -3.17 -5.15
C TYR A 385 17.49 -4.06 -4.04
N LYS A 386 17.90 -3.87 -2.78
CA LYS A 386 17.39 -4.67 -1.65
C LYS A 386 15.88 -4.52 -1.45
N GLU A 387 15.34 -3.30 -1.54
CA GLU A 387 13.89 -3.05 -1.37
C GLU A 387 13.04 -3.77 -2.41
N LEU A 388 13.52 -3.84 -3.65
CA LEU A 388 12.84 -4.52 -4.75
C LEU A 388 13.09 -6.01 -4.76
N LYS A 389 14.29 -6.46 -4.40
CA LYS A 389 14.70 -7.87 -4.47
C LYS A 389 13.65 -8.81 -3.91
N ASP A 390 13.13 -8.52 -2.71
CA ASP A 390 12.14 -9.37 -2.05
C ASP A 390 10.82 -9.45 -2.83
N GLU A 391 10.40 -8.33 -3.42
CA GLU A 391 9.19 -8.24 -4.25
C GLU A 391 9.35 -8.99 -5.57
N VAL A 392 10.51 -8.82 -6.23
CA VAL A 392 10.76 -9.44 -7.53
C VAL A 392 11.01 -10.94 -7.40
N LEU A 393 11.80 -11.39 -6.41
CA LEU A 393 12.13 -12.81 -6.23
C LEU A 393 10.90 -13.66 -5.92
N ALA A 394 9.86 -13.09 -5.30
CA ALA A 394 8.59 -13.78 -5.08
C ALA A 394 7.90 -14.15 -6.41
N LYS A 395 8.09 -13.35 -7.47
CA LYS A 395 7.50 -13.58 -8.80
C LYS A 395 8.47 -14.27 -9.77
N TYR A 396 9.75 -13.88 -9.72
CA TYR A 396 10.80 -14.28 -10.65
C TYR A 396 12.06 -14.75 -9.89
N PRO A 397 12.20 -16.05 -9.61
CA PRO A 397 13.32 -16.59 -8.83
C PRO A 397 14.70 -16.31 -9.44
N LEU A 398 14.79 -16.21 -10.77
CA LEU A 398 16.04 -15.92 -11.51
C LEU A 398 16.33 -14.42 -11.64
N PHE A 399 15.69 -13.55 -10.85
CA PHE A 399 15.85 -12.09 -10.96
C PHE A 399 17.31 -11.61 -10.95
N ASN A 400 18.13 -12.13 -10.04
CA ASN A 400 19.55 -11.74 -9.97
C ASN A 400 20.29 -12.09 -11.26
N ASN A 401 19.95 -13.21 -11.90
CA ASN A 401 20.56 -13.63 -13.15
C ASN A 401 20.17 -12.69 -14.30
N TYR A 402 18.96 -12.11 -14.28
CA TYR A 402 18.59 -11.08 -15.27
C TYR A 402 19.44 -9.82 -15.13
N LEU A 403 19.81 -9.45 -13.89
CA LEU A 403 20.68 -8.29 -13.64
C LEU A 403 22.11 -8.51 -14.13
N GLU A 404 22.61 -9.74 -14.16
CA GLU A 404 23.92 -10.06 -14.74
C GLU A 404 23.99 -9.75 -16.24
N VAL A 405 22.89 -9.93 -16.97
CA VAL A 405 22.80 -9.54 -18.39
C VAL A 405 22.98 -8.02 -18.53
N LEU A 406 22.31 -7.24 -17.68
CA LEU A 406 22.48 -5.79 -17.66
C LEU A 406 23.89 -5.36 -17.28
N ARG A 407 24.53 -6.07 -16.34
CA ARG A 407 25.90 -5.79 -15.91
C ARG A 407 26.91 -6.05 -17.04
N ASP A 408 26.71 -7.11 -17.82
CA ASP A 408 27.57 -7.46 -18.96
C ASP A 408 27.46 -6.46 -20.12
N ILE A 409 26.27 -5.90 -20.37
CA ILE A 409 26.11 -4.76 -21.30
C ILE A 409 26.92 -3.55 -20.83
N HIS A 410 27.06 -3.37 -19.51
CA HIS A 410 27.88 -2.35 -18.86
C HIS A 410 27.49 -0.89 -19.17
N ASN A 411 26.34 -0.64 -19.81
CA ASN A 411 25.90 0.68 -20.23
C ASN A 411 24.49 1.00 -19.71
N THR A 412 24.25 2.27 -19.34
CA THR A 412 22.95 2.74 -18.84
C THR A 412 21.84 2.80 -19.89
N THR A 413 22.21 2.80 -21.17
CA THR A 413 21.28 2.67 -22.30
C THR A 413 21.76 1.58 -23.24
N PHE A 414 20.81 0.88 -23.86
CA PHE A 414 21.12 -0.23 -24.76
C PHE A 414 20.00 -0.47 -25.78
N THR A 415 20.33 -1.19 -26.85
CA THR A 415 19.43 -1.63 -27.91
C THR A 415 18.99 -3.08 -27.70
N ASN A 416 17.94 -3.52 -28.39
CA ASN A 416 17.54 -4.93 -28.40
C ASN A 416 18.68 -5.86 -28.85
N GLU A 417 19.49 -5.44 -29.82
CA GLU A 417 20.61 -6.23 -30.34
C GLU A 417 21.71 -6.43 -29.28
N GLU A 418 22.07 -5.37 -28.57
CA GLU A 418 23.05 -5.43 -27.48
C GLU A 418 22.55 -6.33 -26.34
N PHE A 419 21.28 -6.22 -25.98
CA PHE A 419 20.68 -7.09 -24.95
C PHE A 419 20.67 -8.55 -25.39
N ALA A 420 20.24 -8.84 -26.63
CA ALA A 420 20.21 -10.20 -27.16
C ALA A 420 21.61 -10.83 -27.20
N LYS A 421 22.63 -10.07 -27.61
CA LYS A 421 24.03 -10.52 -27.63
C LYS A 421 24.54 -10.90 -26.24
N SER A 422 24.30 -10.05 -25.25
CA SER A 422 24.68 -10.33 -23.85
C SER A 422 23.90 -11.53 -23.30
N PHE A 423 22.59 -11.57 -23.54
CA PHE A 423 21.72 -12.68 -23.14
C PHE A 423 22.21 -14.02 -23.73
N ASP A 424 22.49 -14.09 -25.03
CA ASP A 424 22.93 -15.32 -25.68
C ASP A 424 24.29 -15.82 -25.16
N THR A 425 25.17 -14.90 -24.79
CA THR A 425 26.47 -15.21 -24.18
C THR A 425 26.30 -15.83 -22.80
N LEU A 426 25.29 -15.40 -22.04
CA LEU A 426 25.14 -15.72 -20.63
C LEU A 426 24.07 -16.78 -20.32
N LYS A 427 23.08 -17.00 -21.20
CA LYS A 427 21.89 -17.81 -20.93
C LYS A 427 22.21 -19.21 -20.41
N THR A 428 23.22 -19.89 -20.96
CA THR A 428 23.61 -21.24 -20.55
C THR A 428 24.26 -21.24 -19.17
N ARG A 429 25.14 -20.26 -18.90
CA ARG A 429 25.85 -20.12 -17.62
C ARG A 429 24.91 -19.71 -16.48
N LEU A 430 23.89 -18.92 -16.80
CA LEU A 430 22.94 -18.35 -15.85
C LEU A 430 21.62 -19.14 -15.76
N GLU A 431 21.53 -20.29 -16.45
CA GLU A 431 20.34 -21.15 -16.45
C GLU A 431 19.05 -20.38 -16.79
N LEU A 432 19.13 -19.45 -17.75
CA LEU A 432 17.98 -18.66 -18.18
C LEU A 432 17.10 -19.49 -19.12
N ASP A 433 15.89 -19.80 -18.66
CA ASP A 433 14.91 -20.67 -19.33
C ASP A 433 13.93 -19.91 -20.24
N ASN A 434 13.89 -18.58 -20.14
CA ASN A 434 13.03 -17.71 -20.95
C ASN A 434 13.79 -16.98 -22.05
N ASN A 435 13.08 -16.57 -23.10
CA ASN A 435 13.68 -15.79 -24.18
C ASN A 435 14.02 -14.36 -23.73
N ALA A 436 14.87 -13.68 -24.50
CA ALA A 436 15.34 -12.32 -24.21
C ALA A 436 14.17 -11.33 -24.04
N GLU A 437 13.16 -11.39 -24.91
CA GLU A 437 11.99 -10.49 -24.85
C GLU A 437 11.21 -10.64 -23.54
N THR A 438 11.01 -11.87 -23.08
CA THR A 438 10.34 -12.15 -21.80
C THR A 438 11.12 -11.57 -20.63
N ILE A 439 12.46 -11.68 -20.65
CA ILE A 439 13.30 -11.11 -19.58
C ILE A 439 13.23 -9.58 -19.60
N LEU A 440 13.24 -8.95 -20.78
CA LEU A 440 13.06 -7.50 -20.90
C LEU A 440 11.71 -7.05 -20.34
N GLU A 441 10.62 -7.75 -20.67
CA GLU A 441 9.29 -7.46 -20.14
C GLU A 441 9.26 -7.54 -18.60
N ARG A 442 9.92 -8.56 -18.02
CA ARG A 442 10.02 -8.71 -16.56
C ARG A 442 10.84 -7.61 -15.90
N LEU A 443 11.93 -7.17 -16.54
CA LEU A 443 12.74 -6.05 -16.08
C LEU A 443 11.96 -4.73 -16.15
N TYR A 444 11.10 -4.57 -17.17
CA TYR A 444 10.23 -3.40 -17.33
C TYR A 444 9.13 -3.35 -16.26
N GLU A 445 8.49 -4.48 -15.97
CA GLU A 445 7.41 -4.59 -14.97
C GLU A 445 7.82 -4.03 -13.60
N PHE A 446 9.07 -4.28 -13.20
CA PHE A 446 9.64 -3.77 -11.94
C PHE A 446 10.39 -2.46 -12.08
N SER A 447 10.30 -1.82 -13.25
CA SER A 447 10.95 -0.54 -13.56
C SER A 447 12.47 -0.56 -13.43
N ILE A 448 13.10 -1.72 -13.61
CA ILE A 448 14.56 -1.81 -13.73
C ILE A 448 15.01 -1.16 -15.04
N ILE A 449 14.22 -1.37 -16.10
CA ILE A 449 14.40 -0.73 -17.40
C ILE A 449 13.16 0.05 -17.80
N GLY A 450 13.36 1.05 -18.65
CA GLY A 450 12.34 1.76 -19.39
C GLY A 450 12.62 1.66 -20.89
N PHE A 451 11.60 1.83 -21.71
CA PHE A 451 11.74 1.79 -23.16
C PHE A 451 11.55 3.18 -23.77
N TYR A 452 12.26 3.44 -24.86
CA TYR A 452 12.17 4.69 -25.58
C TYR A 452 10.85 4.79 -26.35
N LYS A 453 10.09 5.83 -26.08
CA LYS A 453 8.87 6.19 -26.82
C LYS A 453 9.16 7.45 -27.63
N SER A 454 9.19 7.29 -28.95
CA SER A 454 9.24 8.43 -29.88
C SER A 454 8.00 9.30 -29.66
N GLY A 455 8.18 10.61 -29.51
CA GLY A 455 7.07 11.54 -29.43
C GLY A 455 6.15 11.43 -30.66
N GLY A 456 4.85 11.40 -30.45
CA GLY A 456 3.88 11.69 -31.52
C GLY A 456 3.93 13.19 -31.83
N GLY A 457 3.61 13.61 -33.05
CA GLY A 457 3.77 14.98 -33.58
C GLY A 457 3.00 16.13 -32.90
N GLY A 458 2.67 16.03 -31.61
CA GLY A 458 2.18 17.11 -30.75
C GLY A 458 3.21 17.54 -29.69
N TYR A 459 2.76 18.05 -28.54
CA TYR A 459 3.58 18.56 -27.43
C TYR A 459 4.38 17.49 -26.65
N GLY A 460 4.34 16.23 -27.06
CA GLY A 460 5.02 15.14 -26.37
C GLY A 460 6.45 14.95 -26.90
N GLY A 461 7.45 15.37 -26.13
CA GLY A 461 8.85 15.05 -26.41
C GLY A 461 9.12 13.54 -26.34
N ALA A 462 10.15 13.08 -27.03
CA ALA A 462 10.59 11.69 -26.90
C ALA A 462 11.12 11.45 -25.48
N THR A 463 10.74 10.34 -24.86
CA THR A 463 11.08 10.03 -23.47
C THR A 463 11.23 8.54 -23.23
N TYR A 464 11.94 8.18 -22.17
CA TYR A 464 11.97 6.81 -21.67
C TYR A 464 10.79 6.60 -20.71
N CYS A 465 9.93 5.66 -21.06
CA CYS A 465 8.77 5.30 -20.23
C CYS A 465 9.16 4.16 -19.29
N PHE A 466 8.90 4.34 -18.00
CA PHE A 466 9.06 3.30 -16.98
C PHE A 466 7.70 3.00 -16.35
N GLU A 467 7.46 1.76 -15.95
CA GLU A 467 6.20 1.35 -15.32
C GLU A 467 5.86 2.17 -14.06
N TYR A 468 6.86 2.63 -13.28
CA TYR A 468 6.60 3.49 -12.11
C TYR A 468 6.10 4.89 -12.42
N SER A 469 6.35 5.38 -13.62
CA SER A 469 5.89 6.70 -14.02
C SER A 469 4.42 6.68 -14.44
N ASP A 470 3.99 5.59 -15.10
CA ASP A 470 2.62 5.39 -15.54
C ASP A 470 2.36 3.89 -15.74
N PRO A 471 1.65 3.22 -14.81
CA PRO A 471 1.31 1.80 -14.90
C PRO A 471 0.38 1.45 -16.08
N SER A 472 -0.24 2.44 -16.74
CA SER A 472 -1.09 2.19 -17.91
C SER A 472 -0.28 1.94 -19.18
N ILE A 473 1.00 2.34 -19.20
CA ILE A 473 1.89 2.13 -20.34
C ILE A 473 2.33 0.67 -20.36
N LYS A 474 1.95 -0.05 -21.42
CA LYS A 474 2.38 -1.42 -21.68
C LYS A 474 3.80 -1.45 -22.24
N PHE A 475 4.54 -2.51 -21.91
CA PHE A 475 5.85 -2.76 -22.47
C PHE A 475 5.82 -2.83 -24.02
N ASN A 476 6.76 -2.17 -24.68
CA ASN A 476 6.98 -2.30 -26.11
C ASN A 476 8.29 -3.05 -26.38
N PRO A 477 8.25 -4.35 -26.74
CA PRO A 477 9.47 -5.12 -27.02
C PRO A 477 10.20 -4.62 -28.27
N LYS A 478 9.52 -3.90 -29.17
CA LYS A 478 10.09 -3.38 -30.42
C LYS A 478 10.61 -1.94 -30.29
N ALA A 479 10.79 -1.42 -29.09
CA ALA A 479 11.34 -0.09 -28.90
C ALA A 479 12.78 0.00 -29.42
N ASN A 480 13.15 1.15 -29.98
CA ASN A 480 14.47 1.37 -30.59
C ASN A 480 15.61 1.49 -29.56
N GLY A 481 15.27 1.64 -28.27
CA GLY A 481 16.25 1.78 -27.21
C GLY A 481 15.62 1.59 -25.84
N PHE A 482 16.44 1.18 -24.90
CA PHE A 482 16.08 0.95 -23.51
C PHE A 482 17.05 1.71 -22.62
N LYS A 483 16.58 2.06 -21.43
CA LYS A 483 17.36 2.75 -20.41
C LYS A 483 17.20 2.04 -19.08
N ILE A 484 18.31 1.76 -18.43
CA ILE A 484 18.33 1.25 -17.06
C ILE A 484 18.02 2.43 -16.13
N HIS A 485 17.13 2.21 -15.17
CA HIS A 485 16.75 3.24 -14.21
C HIS A 485 17.99 3.69 -13.42
N ALA A 486 18.18 5.02 -13.29
CA ALA A 486 19.44 5.58 -12.79
C ALA A 486 19.75 5.18 -11.34
N GLY A 487 18.72 4.80 -10.57
CA GLY A 487 18.89 4.26 -9.22
C GLY A 487 19.66 2.93 -9.15
N PHE A 488 19.84 2.19 -10.26
CA PHE A 488 20.64 0.95 -10.30
C PHE A 488 22.05 1.11 -10.81
N LYS A 489 22.43 2.32 -11.25
CA LYS A 489 23.71 2.56 -11.93
C LYS A 489 24.90 2.06 -11.09
N GLU A 490 24.96 2.43 -9.82
CA GLU A 490 26.07 2.09 -8.93
C GLU A 490 26.02 0.64 -8.41
N TYR A 491 24.83 0.02 -8.34
CA TYR A 491 24.68 -1.41 -7.99
C TYR A 491 25.11 -2.33 -9.14
N LEU A 492 24.80 -1.94 -10.38
CA LEU A 492 25.14 -2.68 -11.60
C LEU A 492 26.48 -2.26 -12.22
N GLU A 493 27.19 -1.30 -11.61
CA GLU A 493 28.49 -0.80 -12.07
C GLU A 493 28.48 -0.27 -13.51
N LEU A 494 27.41 0.43 -13.89
CA LEU A 494 27.18 0.86 -15.28
C LEU A 494 27.83 2.20 -15.62
N ILE A 495 28.23 2.37 -16.88
CA ILE A 495 28.70 3.65 -17.43
C ILE A 495 27.61 4.37 -18.24
N GLU A 496 27.71 5.70 -18.32
CA GLU A 496 26.88 6.50 -19.22
C GLU A 496 27.48 6.47 -20.64
N PRO A 497 26.65 6.38 -21.69
CA PRO A 497 27.13 6.46 -23.06
C PRO A 497 27.82 7.82 -23.27
N ARG A 498 28.98 7.81 -23.92
CA ARG A 498 29.76 9.01 -24.22
C ARG A 498 29.17 9.83 -25.36
#